data_AF-A0A9D6JW92-F1
#
_entry.id   AF-A0A9D6JW92-F1
#
_cell.length_a   1.000
_cell.length_b   1.000
_cell.length_c   1.000
_cell.angle_alpha   90.00
_cell.angle_beta   90.00
_cell.angle_gamma   90.00
#
_symmetry.space_group_name_H-M   'P 1'
#
loop_
_entity.id
_entity.type
_entity.pdbx_description
1 polymer ?
#
loop_
_entity_poly.entity_id
_entity_poly.type
_entity_poly.pdbx_seq_one_letter_code
_entity_poly.pdbx_strand_id
1 'polypeptide(L)'
;MSTTAAPAPFLAQRLKRKHFFCNADVHIQGDVLIATQLVVGGDLLVDGDLEAEEVFCLGKLTVTGNIHVQSLYVGQALDGGGNIAVAYLLKTGCSAEWMARMLELDQTNPKPGSNYLDRLVHPAILQRNAEHAHLLGGLGDIQALGHLACDDLDAQGNVQLDDALLAGEVLYIGGHLSARAIQVAGDCNCQGEVFCETDIAADGALFAASLAVEGNLAAASIHCSGNIATWGYLRATGEISSLNGEIDCARWIASKSTLYAAKYIKAGEAVVAEQGISAGKDYGILAGTALPRSDWEAAGFVSAKDKPRHILSGLFVADKKLKQLDALEKKRDWELDWEIPRRLEREAMQG
;
A
#
# COMPACT_ATOMS: atom_id res chain seq x y z
N MET A 1 -8.47 15.21 41.56
CA MET A 1 -8.80 14.55 40.29
C MET A 1 -9.51 13.26 40.64
N SER A 2 -10.83 13.21 40.46
CA SER A 2 -11.59 11.97 40.72
C SER A 2 -11.24 11.00 39.61
N THR A 3 -10.46 9.97 39.94
CA THR A 3 -10.21 8.81 39.09
C THR A 3 -11.52 8.04 38.96
N THR A 4 -12.38 8.49 38.05
CA THR A 4 -13.57 7.75 37.66
C THR A 4 -13.08 6.54 36.86
N ALA A 5 -13.38 5.34 37.35
CA ALA A 5 -13.08 4.11 36.62
C ALA A 5 -13.71 4.16 35.22
N ALA A 6 -13.08 3.50 34.24
CA ALA A 6 -13.65 3.41 32.90
C ALA A 6 -15.05 2.78 32.96
N PRO A 7 -16.00 3.24 32.13
CA PRO A 7 -17.32 2.65 32.04
C PRO A 7 -17.23 1.19 31.59
N ALA A 8 -18.17 0.36 32.04
CA ALA A 8 -18.29 -1.00 31.52
C ALA A 8 -18.59 -0.98 30.01
N PRO A 9 -18.06 -1.94 29.23
CA PRO A 9 -18.29 -2.00 27.79
C PRO A 9 -19.77 -2.20 27.48
N PHE A 10 -20.24 -1.61 26.38
CA PHE A 10 -21.56 -1.92 25.81
C PHE A 10 -21.50 -3.30 25.14
N LEU A 11 -22.41 -4.19 25.50
CA LEU A 11 -22.49 -5.54 24.97
C LEU A 11 -23.82 -5.77 24.24
N ALA A 12 -23.78 -6.33 23.03
CA ALA A 12 -24.97 -6.79 22.32
C ALA A 12 -24.69 -8.01 21.43
N GLN A 13 -25.74 -8.79 21.15
CA GLN A 13 -25.66 -9.91 20.20
C GLN A 13 -25.59 -9.45 18.74
N ARG A 14 -26.38 -8.42 18.41
CA ARG A 14 -26.45 -7.77 17.10
C ARG A 14 -26.83 -6.31 17.30
N LEU A 15 -26.45 -5.45 16.36
CA LEU A 15 -26.79 -4.04 16.43
C LEU A 15 -27.39 -3.56 15.11
N LYS A 16 -28.66 -3.15 15.13
CA LYS A 16 -29.33 -2.53 13.98
C LYS A 16 -29.98 -1.22 14.38
N ARG A 17 -29.44 -0.09 13.91
CA ARG A 17 -29.93 1.27 14.24
C ARG A 17 -29.75 2.21 13.05
N LYS A 18 -30.38 3.39 13.12
CA LYS A 18 -30.07 4.49 12.21
C LYS A 18 -28.74 5.15 12.60
N HIS A 19 -28.66 5.59 13.85
CA HIS A 19 -27.46 6.14 14.47
C HIS A 19 -27.12 5.34 15.73
N PHE A 20 -25.84 5.21 16.05
CA PHE A 20 -25.37 4.69 17.33
C PHE A 20 -24.22 5.54 17.85
N PHE A 21 -24.30 5.92 19.11
CA PHE A 21 -23.29 6.69 19.81
C PHE A 21 -22.98 6.02 21.16
N CYS A 22 -21.71 5.75 21.43
CA CYS A 22 -21.23 5.26 22.72
C CYS A 22 -19.89 5.92 23.06
N ASN A 23 -19.76 6.46 24.27
CA ASN A 23 -18.51 7.07 24.75
C ASN A 23 -17.59 6.08 25.50
N ALA A 24 -17.90 4.79 25.40
CA ALA A 24 -17.22 3.67 26.05
C ALA A 24 -16.73 2.66 25.00
N ASP A 25 -16.11 1.58 25.48
CA ASP A 25 -15.81 0.41 24.64
C ASP A 25 -17.12 -0.32 24.25
N VAL A 26 -17.12 -0.94 23.08
CA VAL A 26 -18.29 -1.62 22.48
C VAL A 26 -17.88 -3.00 21.97
N HIS A 27 -18.65 -4.03 22.34
CA HIS A 27 -18.49 -5.38 21.81
C HIS A 27 -19.83 -5.92 21.31
N ILE A 28 -19.88 -6.27 20.03
CA ILE A 28 -21.02 -6.87 19.36
C ILE A 28 -20.65 -8.28 18.92
N GLN A 29 -21.38 -9.29 19.40
CA GLN A 29 -21.09 -10.72 19.12
C GLN A 29 -21.56 -11.19 17.73
N GLY A 30 -21.91 -10.28 16.85
CA GLY A 30 -22.47 -10.56 15.54
C GLY A 30 -22.62 -9.28 14.73
N ASP A 31 -23.44 -9.33 13.69
CA ASP A 31 -23.46 -8.27 12.69
C ASP A 31 -23.91 -6.90 13.23
N VAL A 32 -23.25 -5.87 12.71
CA VAL A 32 -23.56 -4.46 12.94
C VAL A 32 -24.07 -3.85 11.64
N LEU A 33 -25.27 -3.28 11.69
CA LEU A 33 -25.89 -2.53 10.60
C LEU A 33 -26.34 -1.17 11.10
N ILE A 34 -25.60 -0.12 10.74
CA ILE A 34 -25.87 1.25 11.14
C ILE A 34 -26.15 2.10 9.90
N ALA A 35 -27.40 2.52 9.72
CA ALA A 35 -27.80 3.12 8.45
C ALA A 35 -27.07 4.43 8.10
N THR A 36 -26.56 5.18 9.09
CA THR A 36 -25.89 6.46 8.83
C THR A 36 -24.58 6.60 9.60
N GLN A 37 -24.61 6.65 10.94
CA GLN A 37 -23.41 7.01 11.70
C GLN A 37 -23.24 6.15 12.95
N LEU A 38 -22.06 5.54 13.05
CA LEU A 38 -21.59 4.75 14.18
C LEU A 38 -20.42 5.49 14.85
N VAL A 39 -20.60 5.93 16.09
CA VAL A 39 -19.56 6.61 16.87
C VAL A 39 -19.26 5.84 18.16
N VAL A 40 -17.99 5.46 18.32
CA VAL A 40 -17.46 4.75 19.48
C VAL A 40 -16.23 5.49 20.02
N GLY A 41 -16.32 5.96 21.26
CA GLY A 41 -15.24 6.67 21.94
C GLY A 41 -14.12 5.76 22.47
N GLY A 42 -14.40 4.47 22.66
CA GLY A 42 -13.42 3.45 23.03
C GLY A 42 -13.08 2.52 21.88
N ASP A 43 -12.74 1.29 22.23
CA ASP A 43 -12.48 0.21 21.28
C ASP A 43 -13.82 -0.38 20.80
N LEU A 44 -13.85 -0.82 19.53
CA LEU A 44 -15.01 -1.48 18.92
C LEU A 44 -14.61 -2.87 18.44
N LEU A 45 -15.21 -3.90 19.04
CA LEU A 45 -15.09 -5.29 18.62
C LEU A 45 -16.41 -5.78 18.00
N VAL A 46 -16.34 -6.31 16.79
CA VAL A 46 -17.47 -6.89 16.06
C VAL A 46 -17.12 -8.32 15.64
N ASP A 47 -17.76 -9.31 16.27
CA ASP A 47 -17.62 -10.73 15.93
C ASP A 47 -18.55 -11.12 14.75
N GLY A 48 -18.52 -10.34 13.67
CA GLY A 48 -19.39 -10.48 12.51
C GLY A 48 -19.04 -9.46 11.42
N ASP A 49 -20.01 -9.15 10.56
CA ASP A 49 -19.84 -8.11 9.54
C ASP A 49 -20.19 -6.72 10.09
N LEU A 50 -19.54 -5.67 9.57
CA LEU A 50 -19.81 -4.26 9.86
C LEU A 50 -20.26 -3.53 8.61
N GLU A 51 -21.51 -3.06 8.60
CA GLU A 51 -22.09 -2.23 7.54
C GLU A 51 -22.56 -0.87 8.10
N ALA A 52 -22.05 0.23 7.55
CA ALA A 52 -22.49 1.58 7.90
C ALA A 52 -22.14 2.64 6.84
N GLU A 53 -22.78 3.81 6.83
CA GLU A 53 -22.26 4.91 5.97
C GLU A 53 -20.97 5.46 6.57
N GLU A 54 -21.02 5.99 7.80
CA GLU A 54 -19.87 6.55 8.48
C GLU A 54 -19.56 5.83 9.79
N VAL A 55 -18.28 5.51 10.01
CA VAL A 55 -17.79 4.92 11.26
C VAL A 55 -16.67 5.77 11.84
N PHE A 56 -16.85 6.15 13.10
CA PHE A 56 -15.87 6.82 13.93
C PHE A 56 -15.57 5.95 15.15
N CYS A 57 -14.38 5.36 15.20
CA CYS A 57 -13.91 4.56 16.33
C CYS A 57 -12.62 5.18 16.87
N LEU A 58 -12.67 5.83 18.02
CA LEU A 58 -11.48 6.49 18.57
C LEU A 58 -10.42 5.49 19.09
N GLY A 59 -10.84 4.32 19.54
CA GLY A 59 -9.95 3.25 19.95
C GLY A 59 -9.52 2.35 18.78
N LYS A 60 -9.20 1.11 19.12
CA LYS A 60 -8.96 0.04 18.15
C LYS A 60 -10.29 -0.48 17.58
N LEU A 61 -10.35 -0.68 16.27
CA LEU A 61 -11.47 -1.33 15.59
C LEU A 61 -11.05 -2.75 15.17
N THR A 62 -11.76 -3.75 15.66
CA THR A 62 -11.59 -5.14 15.26
C THR A 62 -12.91 -5.69 14.74
N VAL A 63 -12.91 -6.19 13.51
CA VAL A 63 -14.07 -6.82 12.87
C VAL A 63 -13.63 -8.18 12.35
N THR A 64 -14.25 -9.26 12.81
CA THR A 64 -13.85 -10.62 12.40
C THR A 64 -14.34 -10.97 10.99
N GLY A 65 -15.42 -10.33 10.53
CA GLY A 65 -15.97 -10.48 9.18
C GLY A 65 -15.53 -9.38 8.22
N ASN A 66 -16.42 -9.05 7.28
CA ASN A 66 -16.20 -7.99 6.29
C ASN A 66 -16.59 -6.63 6.85
N ILE A 67 -15.93 -5.59 6.35
CA ILE A 67 -16.26 -4.20 6.61
C ILE A 67 -16.74 -3.58 5.30
N HIS A 68 -17.98 -3.06 5.29
CA HIS A 68 -18.53 -2.32 4.16
C HIS A 68 -19.03 -0.96 4.64
N VAL A 69 -18.27 0.09 4.35
CA VAL A 69 -18.61 1.44 4.79
C VAL A 69 -18.37 2.50 3.72
N GLN A 70 -18.95 3.69 3.87
CA GLN A 70 -18.62 4.81 2.97
C GLN A 70 -17.35 5.53 3.44
N SER A 71 -17.27 5.85 4.73
CA SER A 71 -16.10 6.50 5.33
C SER A 71 -15.73 5.85 6.66
N LEU A 72 -14.44 5.60 6.87
CA LEU A 72 -13.92 4.90 8.06
C LEU A 72 -12.83 5.70 8.75
N TYR A 73 -13.06 6.05 10.01
CA TYR A 73 -12.13 6.82 10.83
C TYR A 73 -11.80 6.03 12.10
N VAL A 74 -10.54 5.61 12.23
CA VAL A 74 -10.05 4.83 13.36
C VAL A 74 -8.95 5.62 14.08
N GLY A 75 -9.03 5.74 15.41
CA GLY A 75 -8.06 6.51 16.18
C GLY A 75 -6.77 5.73 16.46
N GLN A 76 -6.86 4.41 16.63
CA GLN A 76 -5.71 3.54 16.83
C GLN A 76 -5.49 2.62 15.62
N ALA A 77 -5.64 1.32 15.78
CA ALA A 77 -5.41 0.30 14.76
C ALA A 77 -6.73 -0.28 14.24
N LEU A 78 -6.69 -0.77 13.01
CA LEU A 78 -7.79 -1.43 12.33
C LEU A 78 -7.42 -2.88 12.02
N ASP A 79 -8.18 -3.83 12.56
CA ASP A 79 -8.01 -5.26 12.27
C ASP A 79 -9.28 -5.78 11.57
N GLY A 80 -9.15 -6.21 10.32
CA GLY A 80 -10.21 -6.85 9.53
C GLY A 80 -9.93 -8.34 9.30
N GLY A 81 -10.82 -9.20 9.79
CA GLY A 81 -10.74 -10.65 9.52
C GLY A 81 -11.20 -11.05 8.12
N GLY A 82 -11.92 -10.17 7.43
CA GLY A 82 -12.37 -10.35 6.04
C GLY A 82 -11.94 -9.19 5.14
N ASN A 83 -12.75 -8.93 4.11
CA ASN A 83 -12.49 -7.84 3.17
C ASN A 83 -12.89 -6.50 3.78
N ILE A 84 -12.14 -5.45 3.46
CA ILE A 84 -12.41 -4.07 3.86
C ILE A 84 -12.76 -3.28 2.60
N ALA A 85 -14.01 -2.83 2.49
CA ALA A 85 -14.49 -1.98 1.41
C ALA A 85 -14.97 -0.65 1.98
N VAL A 86 -14.25 0.42 1.67
CA VAL A 86 -14.57 1.81 2.05
C VAL A 86 -14.83 2.61 0.79
N ALA A 87 -15.98 3.26 0.65
CA ALA A 87 -16.31 3.93 -0.61
C ALA A 87 -15.46 5.19 -0.89
N TYR A 88 -15.05 5.89 0.17
CA TYR A 88 -14.34 7.16 0.09
C TYR A 88 -13.02 7.07 0.86
N LEU A 89 -12.98 7.60 2.08
CA LEU A 89 -11.76 7.75 2.87
C LEU A 89 -11.70 6.70 3.98
N LEU A 90 -10.60 5.95 4.01
CA LEU A 90 -10.16 5.19 5.16
C LEU A 90 -8.99 5.93 5.83
N LYS A 91 -9.18 6.36 7.07
CA LYS A 91 -8.16 7.04 7.87
C LYS A 91 -7.93 6.37 9.22
N THR A 92 -6.68 6.02 9.52
CA THR A 92 -6.26 5.53 10.85
C THR A 92 -5.35 6.52 11.57
N GLY A 93 -5.10 6.32 12.87
CA GLY A 93 -4.30 7.24 13.67
C GLY A 93 -4.99 8.60 13.93
N CYS A 94 -6.31 8.65 13.90
CA CYS A 94 -7.08 9.86 14.15
C CYS A 94 -6.98 10.32 15.62
N SER A 95 -6.57 11.57 15.87
CA SER A 95 -6.61 12.12 17.24
C SER A 95 -8.04 12.37 17.71
N ALA A 96 -8.25 12.37 19.02
CA ALA A 96 -9.56 12.65 19.62
C ALA A 96 -10.07 14.05 19.26
N GLU A 97 -9.18 15.04 19.22
CA GLU A 97 -9.51 16.41 18.81
C GLU A 97 -9.92 16.48 17.35
N TRP A 98 -9.21 15.79 16.46
CA TRP A 98 -9.55 15.77 15.05
C TRP A 98 -10.92 15.13 14.82
N MET A 99 -11.17 13.97 15.46
CA MET A 99 -12.44 13.25 15.34
C MET A 99 -13.60 14.05 15.92
N ALA A 100 -13.42 14.69 17.08
CA ALA A 100 -14.44 15.53 17.69
C ALA A 100 -14.80 16.75 16.83
N ARG A 101 -13.84 17.32 16.10
CA ARG A 101 -14.09 18.41 15.15
C ARG A 101 -14.83 17.95 13.90
N MET A 102 -14.47 16.78 13.36
CA MET A 102 -15.22 16.18 12.23
C MET A 102 -16.68 15.90 12.60
N LEU A 103 -16.92 15.54 13.85
CA LEU A 103 -18.26 15.34 14.41
C LEU A 103 -18.92 16.63 14.94
N GLU A 104 -18.29 17.80 14.75
CA GLU A 104 -18.79 19.11 15.19
C GLU A 104 -19.10 19.23 16.70
N LEU A 105 -18.44 18.42 17.54
CA LEU A 105 -18.71 18.36 18.98
C LEU A 105 -18.20 19.57 19.75
N ASP A 106 -17.26 20.32 19.16
CA ASP A 106 -16.64 21.52 19.73
C ASP A 106 -17.47 22.80 19.52
N GLN A 107 -18.49 22.77 18.64
CA GLN A 107 -19.30 23.95 18.30
C GLN A 107 -20.26 24.41 19.41
N THR A 108 -20.42 23.62 20.47
CA THR A 108 -21.37 23.93 21.55
C THR A 108 -20.65 24.04 22.88
N ASN A 109 -20.95 25.11 23.62
CA ASN A 109 -20.30 25.37 24.91
C ASN A 109 -20.44 24.15 25.84
N PRO A 110 -19.33 23.57 26.31
CA PRO A 110 -19.40 22.48 27.26
C PRO A 110 -20.03 22.98 28.57
N LYS A 111 -20.61 22.05 29.34
CA LYS A 111 -21.08 22.37 30.68
C LYS A 111 -19.88 22.86 31.51
N PRO A 112 -20.06 23.80 32.47
CA PRO A 112 -18.98 24.26 33.32
C PRO A 112 -18.25 23.07 33.97
N GLY A 113 -16.93 22.97 33.74
CA GLY A 113 -16.11 21.87 34.26
C GLY A 113 -16.10 20.58 33.43
N SER A 114 -16.70 20.54 32.24
CA SER A 114 -16.58 19.43 31.27
C SER A 114 -15.76 19.84 30.05
N ASN A 115 -15.09 18.87 29.44
CA ASN A 115 -14.42 19.03 28.15
C ASN A 115 -15.41 18.61 27.03
N TYR A 116 -15.38 19.26 25.86
CA TYR A 116 -16.21 18.82 24.74
C TYR A 116 -15.84 17.40 24.28
N LEU A 117 -14.59 16.97 24.51
CA LEU A 117 -14.13 15.58 24.27
C LEU A 117 -14.88 14.55 25.12
N ASP A 118 -15.43 14.93 26.28
CA ASP A 118 -16.21 14.03 27.14
C ASP A 118 -17.49 13.54 26.44
N ARG A 119 -17.89 14.23 25.36
CA ARG A 119 -19.00 13.86 24.48
C ARG A 119 -18.62 12.87 23.39
N LEU A 120 -17.33 12.64 23.16
CA LEU A 120 -16.82 11.62 22.25
C LEU A 120 -16.42 10.38 23.06
N VAL A 121 -15.66 10.58 24.13
CA VAL A 121 -14.96 9.53 24.86
C VAL A 121 -14.93 9.81 26.36
N HIS A 122 -15.07 8.77 27.17
CA HIS A 122 -14.91 8.89 28.61
C HIS A 122 -13.46 9.27 28.98
N PRO A 123 -13.21 10.20 29.93
CA PRO A 123 -11.86 10.66 30.29
C PRO A 123 -10.86 9.55 30.63
N ALA A 124 -11.31 8.50 31.34
CA ALA A 124 -10.47 7.36 31.68
C ALA A 124 -10.03 6.54 30.46
N ILE A 125 -10.87 6.43 29.42
CA ILE A 125 -10.54 5.76 28.15
C ILE A 125 -9.59 6.63 27.33
N LEU A 126 -9.84 7.94 27.29
CA LEU A 126 -8.94 8.87 26.62
C LEU A 126 -7.53 8.82 27.23
N GLN A 127 -7.44 8.80 28.56
CA GLN A 127 -6.16 8.65 29.28
C GLN A 127 -5.51 7.29 28.96
N ARG A 128 -6.27 6.18 29.02
CA ARG A 128 -5.78 4.85 28.63
C ARG A 128 -5.18 4.86 27.22
N ASN A 129 -5.89 5.46 26.26
CA ASN A 129 -5.48 5.49 24.87
C ASN A 129 -4.20 6.31 24.67
N ALA A 130 -4.04 7.42 25.40
CA ALA A 130 -2.81 8.21 25.38
C ALA A 130 -1.61 7.44 25.96
N GLU A 131 -1.81 6.69 27.03
CA GLU A 131 -0.77 5.83 27.62
C GLU A 131 -0.40 4.67 26.68
N HIS A 132 -1.39 4.03 26.06
CA HIS A 132 -1.18 2.93 25.11
C HIS A 132 -0.47 3.38 23.83
N ALA A 133 -0.77 4.56 23.30
CA ALA A 133 -0.13 5.10 22.09
C ALA A 133 1.40 5.26 22.22
N HIS A 134 1.92 5.38 23.45
CA HIS A 134 3.37 5.46 23.70
C HIS A 134 4.02 4.10 24.04
N LEU A 135 3.24 3.11 24.45
CA LEU A 135 3.75 1.82 24.93
C LEU A 135 3.60 0.70 23.91
N LEU A 136 2.53 0.73 23.12
CA LEU A 136 2.23 -0.25 22.11
C LEU A 136 2.58 0.34 20.74
N GLY A 137 3.54 -0.28 20.04
CA GLY A 137 3.74 0.02 18.63
C GLY A 137 2.48 -0.28 17.82
N GLY A 138 2.37 0.32 16.64
CA GLY A 138 1.27 0.08 15.71
C GLY A 138 0.09 1.05 15.78
N LEU A 139 0.31 2.28 16.28
CA LEU A 139 -0.66 3.35 16.14
C LEU A 139 -0.90 3.63 14.65
N GLY A 140 -2.16 3.57 14.22
CA GLY A 140 -2.52 3.76 12.82
C GLY A 140 -2.27 2.53 11.94
N ASP A 141 -1.91 1.39 12.51
CA ASP A 141 -1.72 0.16 11.72
C ASP A 141 -3.06 -0.35 11.18
N ILE A 142 -3.02 -0.93 9.99
CA ILE A 142 -4.12 -1.65 9.35
C ILE A 142 -3.65 -3.06 9.08
N GLN A 143 -4.40 -4.03 9.58
CA GLN A 143 -4.21 -5.44 9.30
C GLN A 143 -5.49 -6.01 8.70
N ALA A 144 -5.39 -6.69 7.55
CA ALA A 144 -6.53 -7.41 7.00
C ALA A 144 -6.12 -8.76 6.41
N LEU A 145 -6.92 -9.79 6.69
CA LEU A 145 -6.76 -11.11 6.07
C LEU A 145 -7.32 -11.13 4.63
N GLY A 146 -8.16 -10.16 4.27
CA GLY A 146 -8.73 -9.99 2.93
C GLY A 146 -8.12 -8.81 2.17
N HIS A 147 -8.78 -8.43 1.08
CA HIS A 147 -8.38 -7.25 0.32
C HIS A 147 -8.88 -5.97 1.00
N LEU A 148 -8.20 -4.86 0.73
CA LEU A 148 -8.62 -3.52 1.10
C LEU A 148 -8.94 -2.73 -0.18
N ALA A 149 -10.19 -2.29 -0.31
CA ALA A 149 -10.66 -1.41 -1.37
C ALA A 149 -11.08 -0.05 -0.79
N CYS A 150 -10.50 1.04 -1.30
CA CYS A 150 -10.90 2.41 -0.94
C CYS A 150 -10.65 3.41 -2.08
N ASP A 151 -11.27 4.59 -2.01
CA ASP A 151 -10.87 5.70 -2.89
C ASP A 151 -9.58 6.32 -2.33
N ASP A 152 -9.62 6.81 -1.10
CA ASP A 152 -8.47 7.44 -0.44
C ASP A 152 -8.01 6.64 0.79
N LEU A 153 -6.71 6.36 0.88
CA LEU A 153 -6.06 5.72 2.02
C LEU A 153 -5.10 6.66 2.75
N ASP A 154 -5.36 6.91 4.05
CA ASP A 154 -4.47 7.65 4.95
C ASP A 154 -4.23 6.83 6.23
N ALA A 155 -3.15 6.04 6.23
CA ALA A 155 -2.73 5.24 7.35
C ALA A 155 -1.51 5.84 8.04
N GLN A 156 -1.64 6.18 9.33
CA GLN A 156 -0.49 6.75 10.06
C GLN A 156 0.56 5.70 10.44
N GLY A 157 0.19 4.42 10.44
CA GLY A 157 1.05 3.29 10.75
C GLY A 157 1.37 2.45 9.51
N ASN A 158 1.57 1.15 9.73
CA ASN A 158 1.78 0.17 8.69
C ASN A 158 0.46 -0.31 8.08
N VAL A 159 0.52 -0.86 6.87
CA VAL A 159 -0.60 -1.54 6.22
C VAL A 159 -0.12 -2.94 5.82
N GLN A 160 -0.74 -3.96 6.40
CA GLN A 160 -0.47 -5.36 6.08
C GLN A 160 -1.75 -6.07 5.64
N LEU A 161 -1.74 -6.55 4.40
CA LEU A 161 -2.83 -7.27 3.78
C LEU A 161 -2.33 -8.64 3.33
N ASP A 162 -3.08 -9.70 3.63
CA ASP A 162 -2.82 -11.03 3.09
C ASP A 162 -3.28 -11.16 1.62
N ASP A 163 -4.05 -10.17 1.13
CA ASP A 163 -4.54 -10.11 -0.24
C ASP A 163 -4.20 -8.76 -0.90
N ALA A 164 -5.08 -8.22 -1.77
CA ALA A 164 -4.79 -7.05 -2.59
C ALA A 164 -5.13 -5.71 -1.92
N LEU A 165 -4.35 -4.67 -2.24
CA LEU A 165 -4.74 -3.27 -2.06
C LEU A 165 -5.31 -2.73 -3.39
N LEU A 166 -6.53 -2.20 -3.35
CA LEU A 166 -7.20 -1.50 -4.45
C LEU A 166 -7.53 -0.08 -3.98
N ALA A 167 -6.73 0.91 -4.35
CA ALA A 167 -6.93 2.30 -3.94
C ALA A 167 -7.15 3.24 -5.13
N GLY A 168 -7.96 4.28 -4.96
CA GLY A 168 -7.93 5.45 -5.83
C GLY A 168 -6.58 6.16 -5.68
N GLU A 169 -6.27 6.61 -4.46
CA GLU A 169 -5.01 7.25 -4.07
C GLU A 169 -4.56 6.75 -2.70
N VAL A 170 -3.25 6.51 -2.53
CA VAL A 170 -2.65 6.30 -1.21
C VAL A 170 -1.99 7.61 -0.80
N LEU A 171 -2.76 8.42 -0.07
CA LEU A 171 -2.37 9.76 0.38
C LEU A 171 -1.14 9.69 1.29
N TYR A 172 -1.15 8.72 2.21
CA TYR A 172 -0.08 8.56 3.20
C TYR A 172 -0.13 7.17 3.84
N ILE A 173 1.02 6.50 3.89
CA ILE A 173 1.31 5.38 4.79
C ILE A 173 2.56 5.76 5.59
N GLY A 174 2.41 5.95 6.90
CA GLY A 174 3.52 6.37 7.76
C GLY A 174 4.56 5.29 8.02
N GLY A 175 4.15 4.02 7.95
CA GLY A 175 5.00 2.85 8.11
C GLY A 175 5.27 2.11 6.80
N HIS A 176 5.25 0.79 6.87
CA HIS A 176 5.45 -0.12 5.74
C HIS A 176 4.11 -0.49 5.07
N LEU A 177 4.13 -0.81 3.78
CA LEU A 177 3.00 -1.38 3.05
C LEU A 177 3.37 -2.79 2.58
N SER A 178 2.59 -3.80 2.97
CA SER A 178 2.73 -5.18 2.52
C SER A 178 1.38 -5.67 2.01
N ALA A 179 1.35 -6.17 0.78
CA ALA A 179 0.16 -6.77 0.19
C ALA A 179 0.55 -7.83 -0.85
N ARG A 180 -0.38 -8.73 -1.18
CA ARG A 180 -0.17 -9.70 -2.25
C ARG A 180 -0.08 -9.02 -3.61
N ALA A 181 -0.95 -8.04 -3.86
CA ALA A 181 -0.97 -7.22 -5.07
C ALA A 181 -1.34 -5.78 -4.72
N ILE A 182 -0.81 -4.80 -5.46
CA ILE A 182 -1.11 -3.38 -5.22
C ILE A 182 -1.57 -2.73 -6.52
N GLN A 183 -2.78 -2.17 -6.50
CA GLN A 183 -3.35 -1.40 -7.60
C GLN A 183 -3.80 -0.05 -7.09
N VAL A 184 -3.21 1.02 -7.64
CA VAL A 184 -3.52 2.40 -7.27
C VAL A 184 -3.80 3.23 -8.52
N ALA A 185 -4.96 3.86 -8.60
CA ALA A 185 -5.37 4.65 -9.77
C ALA A 185 -4.66 6.03 -9.86
N GLY A 186 -4.11 6.50 -8.74
CA GLY A 186 -3.38 7.74 -8.61
C GLY A 186 -2.00 7.53 -7.99
N ASP A 187 -1.60 8.46 -7.13
CA ASP A 187 -0.31 8.42 -6.46
C ASP A 187 -0.33 7.45 -5.28
N CYS A 188 0.84 6.87 -4.98
CA CYS A 188 1.03 6.00 -3.83
C CYS A 188 2.19 6.48 -2.96
N ASN A 189 1.88 7.07 -1.81
CA ASN A 189 2.85 7.65 -0.89
C ASN A 189 3.06 6.81 0.38
N CYS A 190 4.09 5.97 0.37
CA CYS A 190 4.53 5.20 1.53
C CYS A 190 5.85 5.76 2.07
N GLN A 191 5.92 6.02 3.37
CA GLN A 191 7.15 6.53 3.99
C GLN A 191 8.16 5.41 4.27
N GLY A 192 7.68 4.17 4.42
CA GLY A 192 8.51 3.00 4.67
C GLY A 192 8.77 2.17 3.42
N GLU A 193 9.04 0.88 3.65
CA GLU A 193 9.19 -0.11 2.60
C GLU A 193 7.83 -0.52 2.04
N VAL A 194 7.75 -0.68 0.71
CA VAL A 194 6.63 -1.37 0.07
C VAL A 194 7.12 -2.76 -0.36
N PHE A 195 6.48 -3.78 0.20
CA PHE A 195 6.65 -5.18 -0.17
C PHE A 195 5.41 -5.66 -0.92
N CYS A 196 5.61 -6.31 -2.07
CA CYS A 196 4.53 -6.89 -2.86
C CYS A 196 4.90 -8.27 -3.40
N GLU A 197 4.07 -9.28 -3.11
CA GLU A 197 4.30 -10.68 -3.52
C GLU A 197 4.06 -10.91 -5.01
N THR A 198 3.24 -10.08 -5.65
CA THR A 198 2.95 -10.17 -7.08
C THR A 198 3.23 -8.83 -7.74
N ASP A 199 2.26 -8.25 -8.44
CA ASP A 199 2.44 -7.07 -9.24
C ASP A 199 2.02 -5.79 -8.49
N ILE A 200 2.77 -4.71 -8.75
CA ILE A 200 2.36 -3.34 -8.43
C ILE A 200 2.01 -2.62 -9.73
N ALA A 201 0.80 -2.05 -9.77
CA ALA A 201 0.36 -1.14 -10.82
C ALA A 201 -0.12 0.17 -10.20
N ALA A 202 0.61 1.26 -10.44
CA ALA A 202 0.22 2.61 -10.06
C ALA A 202 0.04 3.48 -11.31
N ASP A 203 -1.16 4.01 -11.54
CA ASP A 203 -1.38 4.92 -12.67
C ASP A 203 -0.74 6.30 -12.43
N GLY A 204 -0.45 6.64 -11.17
CA GLY A 204 0.34 7.80 -10.74
C GLY A 204 1.76 7.46 -10.27
N ALA A 205 2.33 8.35 -9.46
CA ALA A 205 3.68 8.25 -8.93
C ALA A 205 3.74 7.37 -7.69
N LEU A 206 4.77 6.51 -7.60
CA LEU A 206 5.04 5.67 -6.45
C LEU A 206 6.22 6.22 -5.64
N PHE A 207 5.96 6.61 -4.41
CA PHE A 207 6.96 7.08 -3.44
C PHE A 207 7.11 6.05 -2.32
N ALA A 208 8.35 5.66 -2.04
CA ALA A 208 8.68 4.70 -0.97
C ALA A 208 10.06 4.98 -0.37
N ALA A 209 10.33 4.54 0.86
CA ALA A 209 11.73 4.43 1.31
C ALA A 209 12.47 3.37 0.51
N SER A 210 11.87 2.20 0.30
CA SER A 210 12.41 1.13 -0.54
C SER A 210 11.28 0.29 -1.14
N LEU A 211 11.58 -0.41 -2.23
CA LEU A 211 10.63 -1.31 -2.91
C LEU A 211 11.23 -2.71 -3.01
N ALA A 212 10.42 -3.70 -2.68
CA ALA A 212 10.69 -5.11 -2.91
C ALA A 212 9.44 -5.75 -3.54
N VAL A 213 9.52 -6.10 -4.82
CA VAL A 213 8.40 -6.64 -5.60
C VAL A 213 8.79 -7.99 -6.20
N GLU A 214 8.08 -9.05 -5.85
CA GLU A 214 8.33 -10.41 -6.36
C GLU A 214 7.70 -10.64 -7.75
N GLY A 215 6.80 -9.76 -8.20
CA GLY A 215 6.31 -9.71 -9.57
C GLY A 215 6.84 -8.50 -10.35
N ASN A 216 5.96 -7.93 -11.18
CA ASN A 216 6.24 -6.79 -12.02
C ASN A 216 5.89 -5.47 -11.32
N LEU A 217 6.62 -4.42 -11.62
CA LEU A 217 6.36 -3.07 -11.12
C LEU A 217 6.14 -2.11 -12.29
N ALA A 218 4.95 -1.53 -12.35
CA ALA A 218 4.58 -0.49 -13.31
C ALA A 218 4.03 0.75 -12.59
N ALA A 219 4.59 1.92 -12.89
CA ALA A 219 4.06 3.18 -12.37
C ALA A 219 4.09 4.32 -13.42
N ALA A 220 3.47 5.47 -13.15
CA ALA A 220 3.78 6.68 -13.90
C ALA A 220 5.23 7.10 -13.62
N SER A 221 5.63 7.26 -12.35
CA SER A 221 7.02 7.47 -11.93
C SER A 221 7.31 6.72 -10.64
N ILE A 222 8.59 6.47 -10.36
CA ILE A 222 9.02 5.68 -9.20
C ILE A 222 10.15 6.42 -8.49
N HIS A 223 9.92 6.78 -7.24
CA HIS A 223 10.84 7.57 -6.44
C HIS A 223 11.10 6.89 -5.10
N CYS A 224 12.32 6.37 -4.95
CA CYS A 224 12.74 5.70 -3.73
C CYS A 224 13.95 6.37 -3.10
N SER A 225 13.92 6.48 -1.77
CA SER A 225 15.08 6.97 -1.02
C SER A 225 16.21 5.93 -0.97
N GLY A 226 15.86 4.65 -0.94
CA GLY A 226 16.72 3.48 -0.85
C GLY A 226 16.58 2.57 -2.07
N ASN A 227 16.69 1.26 -1.87
CA ASN A 227 16.77 0.29 -2.96
C ASN A 227 15.41 0.07 -3.65
N ILE A 228 15.47 -0.31 -4.93
CA ILE A 228 14.35 -0.84 -5.70
C ILE A 228 14.74 -2.25 -6.16
N ALA A 229 13.98 -3.26 -5.75
CA ALA A 229 14.18 -4.65 -6.14
C ALA A 229 12.91 -5.21 -6.78
N THR A 230 13.03 -5.81 -7.97
CA THR A 230 11.91 -6.42 -8.72
C THR A 230 12.34 -7.76 -9.33
N TRP A 231 11.54 -8.82 -9.20
CA TRP A 231 11.83 -10.11 -9.85
C TRP A 231 11.21 -10.22 -11.25
N GLY A 232 10.16 -9.45 -11.53
CA GLY A 232 9.60 -9.27 -12.86
C GLY A 232 10.34 -8.20 -13.65
N TYR A 233 9.59 -7.41 -14.42
CA TYR A 233 10.10 -6.18 -15.03
C TYR A 233 9.84 -4.96 -14.15
N LEU A 234 10.60 -3.89 -14.40
CA LEU A 234 10.42 -2.58 -13.81
C LEU A 234 10.16 -1.55 -14.92
N ARG A 235 8.98 -0.91 -14.91
CA ARG A 235 8.62 0.10 -15.91
C ARG A 235 8.06 1.38 -15.31
N ALA A 236 8.41 2.51 -15.93
CA ALA A 236 7.74 3.78 -15.68
C ALA A 236 7.57 4.59 -16.96
N THR A 237 6.54 5.44 -17.00
CA THR A 237 6.39 6.40 -18.11
C THR A 237 7.20 7.69 -17.88
N GLY A 238 7.43 8.03 -16.62
CA GLY A 238 8.26 9.10 -16.10
C GLY A 238 9.55 8.56 -15.49
N GLU A 239 10.13 9.32 -14.58
CA GLU A 239 11.42 9.00 -13.97
C GLU A 239 11.37 7.76 -13.06
N ILE A 240 12.48 7.01 -13.04
CA ILE A 240 12.76 6.00 -12.02
C ILE A 240 14.02 6.45 -11.28
N SER A 241 13.91 6.70 -9.97
CA SER A 241 15.01 7.21 -9.16
C SER A 241 15.17 6.43 -7.85
N SER A 242 16.39 5.96 -7.59
CA SER A 242 16.84 5.45 -6.28
C SER A 242 17.91 6.38 -5.71
N LEU A 243 17.54 7.25 -4.76
CA LEU A 243 18.36 8.39 -4.35
C LEU A 243 19.59 8.04 -3.50
N ASN A 244 19.54 6.96 -2.73
CA ASN A 244 20.66 6.46 -1.91
C ASN A 244 20.89 4.95 -2.08
N GLY A 245 20.16 4.32 -3.00
CA GLY A 245 20.16 2.87 -3.19
C GLY A 245 20.63 2.43 -4.58
N GLU A 246 20.48 1.14 -4.81
CA GLU A 246 20.59 0.51 -6.12
C GLU A 246 19.21 0.15 -6.69
N ILE A 247 19.18 -0.12 -7.99
CA ILE A 247 18.04 -0.71 -8.67
C ILE A 247 18.47 -2.10 -9.14
N ASP A 248 17.75 -3.12 -8.70
CA ASP A 248 17.93 -4.52 -9.08
C ASP A 248 16.64 -5.08 -9.68
N CYS A 249 16.72 -5.56 -10.90
CA CYS A 249 15.59 -6.10 -11.64
C CYS A 249 16.02 -7.42 -12.27
N ALA A 250 15.33 -8.52 -11.97
CA ALA A 250 15.73 -9.80 -12.53
C ALA A 250 15.48 -9.89 -14.04
N ARG A 251 14.62 -9.04 -14.59
CA ARG A 251 14.37 -8.95 -16.05
C ARG A 251 14.84 -7.62 -16.62
N TRP A 252 13.95 -6.78 -17.13
CA TRP A 252 14.30 -5.54 -17.79
C TRP A 252 13.79 -4.32 -17.01
N ILE A 253 14.53 -3.22 -17.11
CA ILE A 253 14.17 -1.90 -16.57
C ILE A 253 13.89 -0.97 -17.74
N ALA A 254 12.75 -0.28 -17.76
CA ALA A 254 12.43 0.69 -18.79
C ALA A 254 11.79 1.97 -18.26
N SER A 255 12.23 3.12 -18.78
CA SER A 255 11.60 4.42 -18.56
C SER A 255 11.50 5.22 -19.88
N LYS A 256 10.40 5.97 -20.09
CA LYS A 256 10.37 6.98 -21.18
C LYS A 256 11.08 8.29 -20.81
N SER A 257 11.54 8.40 -19.56
CA SER A 257 12.26 9.55 -19.01
C SER A 257 13.70 9.14 -18.64
N THR A 258 14.18 9.62 -17.50
CA THR A 258 15.48 9.30 -16.91
C THR A 258 15.40 8.09 -15.97
N LEU A 259 16.52 7.40 -15.86
CA LEU A 259 16.76 6.35 -14.87
C LEU A 259 17.99 6.72 -14.05
N TYR A 260 17.82 6.81 -12.73
CA TYR A 260 18.87 7.17 -11.79
C TYR A 260 18.96 6.18 -10.63
N ALA A 261 20.17 5.75 -10.30
CA ALA A 261 20.47 5.10 -9.03
C ALA A 261 21.77 5.69 -8.44
N ALA A 262 21.78 5.95 -7.14
CA ALA A 262 23.00 6.40 -6.46
C ALA A 262 24.08 5.30 -6.38
N LYS A 263 23.69 4.03 -6.49
CA LYS A 263 24.57 2.86 -6.54
C LYS A 263 24.48 2.18 -7.92
N TYR A 264 24.37 0.85 -7.95
CA TYR A 264 24.27 0.06 -9.17
C TYR A 264 22.89 0.15 -9.81
N ILE A 265 22.85 -0.06 -11.13
CA ILE A 265 21.64 -0.41 -11.89
C ILE A 265 21.87 -1.80 -12.46
N LYS A 266 21.02 -2.77 -12.12
CA LYS A 266 21.16 -4.17 -12.52
C LYS A 266 19.87 -4.66 -13.17
N ALA A 267 20.01 -5.26 -14.35
CA ALA A 267 18.94 -5.91 -15.08
C ALA A 267 19.43 -7.26 -15.63
N GLY A 268 18.64 -8.32 -15.44
CA GLY A 268 18.93 -9.61 -16.05
C GLY A 268 18.89 -9.58 -17.58
N GLU A 269 18.02 -8.76 -18.15
CA GLU A 269 17.78 -8.62 -19.58
C GLU A 269 18.27 -7.24 -20.07
N ALA A 270 17.41 -6.22 -20.10
CA ALA A 270 17.72 -4.93 -20.71
C ALA A 270 17.55 -3.74 -19.74
N VAL A 271 18.26 -2.64 -20.01
CA VAL A 271 18.05 -1.34 -19.36
C VAL A 271 17.78 -0.28 -20.42
N VAL A 272 16.62 0.37 -20.36
CA VAL A 272 16.21 1.41 -21.31
C VAL A 272 15.76 2.66 -20.58
N ALA A 273 16.32 3.82 -20.91
CA ALA A 273 15.77 5.10 -20.49
C ALA A 273 15.86 6.13 -21.62
N GLU A 274 14.73 6.64 -22.11
CA GLU A 274 14.71 7.44 -23.33
C GLU A 274 15.34 8.84 -23.19
N GLN A 275 15.52 9.36 -21.96
CA GLN A 275 16.18 10.66 -21.73
C GLN A 275 17.60 10.54 -21.17
N GLY A 276 17.92 9.47 -20.44
CA GLY A 276 19.26 9.25 -19.90
C GLY A 276 19.32 8.22 -18.77
N ILE A 277 20.47 7.57 -18.63
CA ILE A 277 20.75 6.62 -17.55
C ILE A 277 21.97 7.12 -16.78
N SER A 278 21.87 7.20 -15.46
CA SER A 278 22.99 7.58 -14.59
C SER A 278 23.05 6.68 -13.36
N ALA A 279 24.25 6.18 -13.07
CA ALA A 279 24.60 5.47 -11.85
C ALA A 279 25.58 6.31 -11.03
N GLY A 280 25.75 5.99 -9.74
CA GLY A 280 26.75 6.64 -8.90
C GLY A 280 28.16 6.55 -9.46
N LYS A 281 29.02 7.52 -9.13
CA LYS A 281 30.37 7.69 -9.73
C LYS A 281 31.27 6.44 -9.64
N ASP A 282 31.14 5.66 -8.57
CA ASP A 282 31.94 4.46 -8.29
C ASP A 282 31.17 3.17 -8.60
N TYR A 283 30.01 3.30 -9.25
CA TYR A 283 29.08 2.23 -9.57
C TYR A 283 28.85 2.15 -11.09
N GLY A 284 28.15 1.12 -11.53
CA GLY A 284 27.94 0.86 -12.95
C GLY A 284 26.56 0.32 -13.29
N ILE A 285 26.36 0.12 -14.59
CA ILE A 285 25.15 -0.42 -15.19
C ILE A 285 25.46 -1.85 -15.66
N LEU A 286 24.70 -2.81 -15.15
CA LEU A 286 24.80 -4.22 -15.49
C LEU A 286 23.50 -4.64 -16.20
N ALA A 287 23.56 -4.89 -17.49
CA ALA A 287 22.45 -5.48 -18.26
C ALA A 287 22.84 -6.84 -18.84
N GLY A 288 21.86 -7.65 -19.23
CA GLY A 288 22.06 -8.93 -19.89
C GLY A 288 22.76 -9.98 -19.03
N THR A 289 22.70 -9.86 -17.70
CA THR A 289 23.39 -10.76 -16.76
C THR A 289 22.77 -12.15 -16.72
N ALA A 290 21.50 -12.29 -17.13
CA ALA A 290 20.79 -13.56 -17.25
C ALA A 290 20.84 -14.16 -18.66
N LEU A 291 21.53 -13.51 -19.61
CA LEU A 291 21.52 -13.88 -21.03
C LEU A 291 22.93 -14.18 -21.56
N PRO A 292 23.08 -15.13 -22.50
CA PRO A 292 24.34 -15.34 -23.20
C PRO A 292 24.68 -14.11 -24.06
N ARG A 293 25.97 -13.86 -24.25
CA ARG A 293 26.45 -12.69 -25.02
C ARG A 293 25.97 -12.67 -26.47
N SER A 294 25.64 -13.83 -27.05
CA SER A 294 25.06 -13.93 -28.39
C SER A 294 23.72 -13.22 -28.53
N ASP A 295 22.97 -13.10 -27.43
CA ASP A 295 21.59 -12.62 -27.42
C ASP A 295 21.51 -11.15 -26.97
N TRP A 296 22.65 -10.55 -26.63
CA TRP A 296 22.72 -9.20 -26.09
C TRP A 296 22.19 -8.14 -27.03
N GLU A 297 22.41 -8.28 -28.35
CA GLU A 297 21.87 -7.34 -29.33
C GLU A 297 20.33 -7.34 -29.38
N ALA A 298 19.71 -8.48 -29.11
CA ALA A 298 18.27 -8.65 -29.16
C ALA A 298 17.57 -8.34 -27.83
N ALA A 299 18.13 -8.79 -26.70
CA ALA A 299 17.47 -8.75 -25.39
C ALA A 299 18.38 -8.36 -24.21
N GLY A 300 19.71 -8.46 -24.35
CA GLY A 300 20.68 -8.15 -23.29
C GLY A 300 21.41 -6.81 -23.50
N PHE A 301 20.66 -5.70 -23.57
CA PHE A 301 21.21 -4.41 -24.01
C PHE A 301 20.95 -3.26 -23.03
N VAL A 302 21.75 -2.20 -23.18
CA VAL A 302 21.52 -0.89 -22.57
C VAL A 302 21.18 0.11 -23.67
N SER A 303 20.14 0.91 -23.49
CA SER A 303 19.77 1.97 -24.43
C SER A 303 19.38 3.26 -23.74
N ALA A 304 19.92 4.36 -24.24
CA ALA A 304 19.58 5.70 -23.80
C ALA A 304 19.90 6.71 -24.91
N LYS A 305 19.43 7.96 -24.72
CA LYS A 305 19.71 9.08 -25.62
C LYS A 305 21.21 9.26 -25.88
N ASP A 306 22.00 9.26 -24.81
CA ASP A 306 23.46 9.31 -24.84
C ASP A 306 24.02 8.05 -24.21
N LYS A 307 25.14 7.54 -24.75
CA LYS A 307 25.79 6.34 -24.21
C LYS A 307 26.25 6.58 -22.76
N PRO A 308 25.74 5.80 -21.77
CA PRO A 308 26.18 5.91 -20.39
C PRO A 308 27.67 5.59 -20.20
N ARG A 309 28.34 6.26 -19.26
CA ARG A 309 29.80 6.17 -19.06
C ARG A 309 30.27 4.82 -18.49
N HIS A 310 29.45 4.15 -17.67
CA HIS A 310 29.86 2.99 -16.86
C HIS A 310 29.00 1.74 -17.13
N ILE A 311 28.85 1.36 -18.40
CA ILE A 311 28.26 0.05 -18.74
C ILE A 311 29.29 -1.04 -18.47
N LEU A 312 28.97 -1.96 -17.56
CA LEU A 312 29.81 -3.09 -17.16
C LEU A 312 29.41 -4.40 -17.88
N SER A 313 28.14 -4.56 -18.22
CA SER A 313 27.63 -5.68 -19.02
C SER A 313 26.44 -5.25 -19.88
N GLY A 314 26.14 -6.06 -20.90
CA GLY A 314 25.13 -5.76 -21.93
C GLY A 314 25.72 -4.96 -23.10
N LEU A 315 25.09 -5.07 -24.26
CA LEU A 315 25.47 -4.31 -25.45
C LEU A 315 24.81 -2.93 -25.43
N PHE A 316 25.55 -1.85 -25.67
CA PHE A 316 24.89 -0.56 -25.92
C PHE A 316 24.25 -0.57 -27.31
N VAL A 317 22.94 -0.40 -27.38
CA VAL A 317 22.17 -0.32 -28.63
C VAL A 317 21.41 0.99 -28.63
N ALA A 318 21.72 1.88 -29.56
CA ALA A 318 21.04 3.18 -29.67
C ALA A 318 19.57 3.01 -30.09
N ASP A 319 18.76 4.02 -29.79
CA ASP A 319 17.37 4.17 -30.26
C ASP A 319 16.38 3.07 -29.82
N LYS A 320 16.75 2.25 -28.81
CA LYS A 320 15.78 1.37 -28.20
C LYS A 320 14.90 2.14 -27.20
N LYS A 321 13.62 1.84 -27.21
CA LYS A 321 12.56 2.54 -26.47
C LYS A 321 11.77 1.56 -25.64
N LEU A 322 11.07 2.06 -24.62
CA LEU A 322 10.22 1.26 -23.75
C LEU A 322 9.22 0.41 -24.56
N LYS A 323 8.62 1.00 -25.60
CA LYS A 323 7.65 0.31 -26.47
C LYS A 323 8.18 -0.97 -27.15
N GLN A 324 9.50 -1.11 -27.32
CA GLN A 324 10.08 -2.32 -27.89
C GLN A 324 10.19 -3.44 -26.87
N LEU A 325 10.48 -3.11 -25.60
CA LEU A 325 10.42 -4.09 -24.52
C LEU A 325 8.97 -4.54 -24.30
N ASP A 326 8.00 -3.62 -24.34
CA ASP A 326 6.57 -3.98 -24.33
C ASP A 326 6.21 -4.96 -25.46
N ALA A 327 6.73 -4.75 -26.67
CA ALA A 327 6.47 -5.63 -27.81
C ALA A 327 7.13 -7.00 -27.65
N LEU A 328 8.33 -7.06 -27.05
CA LEU A 328 9.02 -8.32 -26.72
C LEU A 328 8.25 -9.09 -25.64
N GLU A 329 7.74 -8.40 -24.61
CA GLU A 329 6.94 -9.03 -23.56
C GLU A 329 5.67 -9.64 -24.12
N LYS A 330 4.92 -8.87 -24.91
CA LYS A 330 3.70 -9.37 -25.57
C LYS A 330 3.96 -10.57 -26.48
N LYS A 331 5.11 -10.59 -27.17
CA LYS A 331 5.52 -11.74 -28.00
C LYS A 331 5.79 -12.97 -27.13
N ARG A 332 6.42 -12.78 -25.97
CA ARG A 332 6.76 -13.85 -25.03
C ARG A 332 5.53 -14.46 -24.38
N ASP A 333 4.57 -13.64 -23.98
CA ASP A 333 3.29 -14.12 -23.43
C ASP A 333 2.57 -15.00 -24.45
N TRP A 334 2.48 -14.54 -25.70
CA TRP A 334 1.94 -15.33 -26.79
C TRP A 334 2.70 -16.65 -26.98
N GLU A 335 4.04 -16.63 -26.89
CA GLU A 335 4.87 -17.84 -27.02
C GLU A 335 4.62 -18.87 -25.92
N LEU A 336 4.49 -18.43 -24.67
CA LEU A 336 4.20 -19.28 -23.54
C LEU A 336 2.80 -19.91 -23.64
N ASP A 337 1.80 -19.15 -24.09
CA ASP A 337 0.40 -19.61 -24.19
C ASP A 337 0.24 -20.85 -25.08
N TRP A 338 0.98 -20.96 -26.19
CA TRP A 338 0.89 -22.14 -27.06
C TRP A 338 1.93 -23.22 -26.74
N GLU A 339 3.04 -22.88 -26.07
CA GLU A 339 4.09 -23.84 -25.77
C GLU A 339 3.74 -24.73 -24.57
N ILE A 340 3.00 -24.21 -23.58
CA ILE A 340 2.54 -24.98 -22.40
C ILE A 340 1.65 -26.16 -22.83
N PRO A 341 0.55 -25.99 -23.60
CA PRO A 341 -0.25 -27.12 -24.08
C PRO A 341 0.57 -28.14 -24.87
N ARG A 342 1.51 -27.66 -25.71
CA ARG A 342 2.35 -28.52 -26.55
C ARG A 342 3.37 -29.33 -25.74
N ARG A 343 3.86 -28.81 -24.60
CA ARG A 343 4.72 -29.56 -23.68
C ARG A 343 3.91 -30.63 -22.95
N LEU A 344 2.73 -30.28 -22.44
CA LEU A 344 1.82 -31.23 -21.80
C LEU A 344 1.41 -32.37 -22.75
N GLU A 345 1.14 -32.07 -24.03
CA GLU A 345 0.86 -33.11 -25.04
C GLU A 345 2.06 -34.04 -25.29
N ARG A 346 3.29 -33.51 -25.32
CA ARG A 346 4.49 -34.35 -25.49
C ARG A 346 4.75 -35.24 -24.28
N GLU A 347 4.53 -34.73 -23.08
CA GLU A 347 4.65 -35.51 -21.84
C GLU A 347 3.56 -36.59 -21.77
N ALA A 348 2.32 -36.29 -22.19
CA ALA A 348 1.23 -37.26 -22.26
C ALA A 348 1.43 -38.35 -23.33
N MET A 349 2.21 -38.08 -24.38
CA MET A 349 2.57 -39.09 -25.39
C MET A 349 3.81 -39.93 -25.00
N GLN A 350 4.52 -39.55 -23.93
CA GLN A 350 5.74 -40.22 -23.46
C GLN A 350 5.56 -40.99 -22.15
N GLY A 351 4.40 -40.88 -21.48
CA GLY A 351 3.96 -41.70 -20.35
C GLY A 351 2.95 -42.77 -20.74
#